data_AF-A0A1W0W3B3-F1
#
_entry.id   AF-A0A1W0W3B3-F1
#
_cell.length_a   1.000
_cell.length_b   1.000
_cell.length_c   1.000
_cell.angle_alpha   90.00
_cell.angle_beta   90.00
_cell.angle_gamma   90.00
#
_symmetry.space_group_name_H-M   'P 1'
#
loop_
_entity.id
_entity.type
_entity.pdbx_description
1 polymer ?
#
loop_
_entity_poly.entity_id
_entity_poly.type
_entity_poly.pdbx_seq_one_letter_code
_entity_poly.pdbx_strand_id
1 'polypeptide(L)'
;MGVGLRSPTNIFGQPTDRLLSDLDAALSQWDNRSTSSLVTKIVFGHFPISFSALTTSGRSVRDVFLKHSISAYLCGHLHTNFGRNLKRHHTSDQQRFSSKQYFQLDIHEAMSTTVSNGNCSARTESVAEFWEWEMGDWRSARSMRILAIDSGYVSYTDMDFRFGSRDVIIVPTFPLDSRFMHRSSYPYDLTCQAMSTTHVGTVRALVFSRYKIESVTVKIYESHSGSLQLVLEQEMERTRGKGARGAMYTVPWNWRDFLDELPDRYWLQIEVVDMTGETYHSELRPFSVNGLTAKVSWTWKEFRVMGCQWNQLYYPIMWTTLAFLFSLVLVPRTSLTFYENQFMSKFIRPKMTRRSLGDFVPVNFEYFAVELSKMYFIWSGMLFYLLYLVFFPWFTGYAVTENYNKMYLHYRGWSTRFLADTTALPYIGLPDVMVIVLPHLLFVVLPAFLLIAAIAAERALYLGHHFSQRTKKDDDHCQKAWHMKNVYIFYWLRKILILLCLPIVWKHWKVWQN
;
A
#
# COMPACT_ATOMS: atom_id res chain seq x y z
N MET A 1 0.14 -13.15 -25.09
CA MET A 1 -0.97 -12.29 -24.61
C MET A 1 -1.21 -12.58 -23.14
N GLY A 2 -1.46 -11.57 -22.31
CA GLY A 2 -1.71 -11.76 -20.88
C GLY A 2 -3.01 -12.53 -20.66
N VAL A 3 -2.98 -13.56 -19.82
CA VAL A 3 -4.17 -14.30 -19.40
C VAL A 3 -4.76 -13.60 -18.19
N GLY A 4 -6.04 -13.22 -18.27
CA GLY A 4 -6.78 -12.58 -17.18
C GLY A 4 -8.06 -11.92 -17.66
N LEU A 5 -8.97 -11.62 -16.73
CA LEU A 5 -10.19 -10.86 -17.02
C LEU A 5 -9.82 -9.39 -17.35
N ARG A 6 -10.38 -8.83 -18.43
CA ARG A 6 -10.08 -7.45 -18.87
C ARG A 6 -10.68 -6.37 -17.96
N SER A 7 -11.79 -6.69 -17.31
CA SER A 7 -12.52 -5.82 -16.37
C SER A 7 -13.45 -6.70 -15.52
N PRO A 8 -13.68 -6.41 -14.23
CA PRO A 8 -13.16 -5.30 -13.42
C PRO A 8 -11.79 -5.59 -12.74
N THR A 9 -11.10 -6.66 -13.11
CA THR A 9 -9.93 -7.17 -12.37
C THR A 9 -8.58 -6.58 -12.80
N ASN A 10 -8.57 -5.65 -13.75
CA ASN A 10 -7.36 -4.95 -14.24
C ASN A 10 -6.81 -3.92 -13.22
N ILE A 11 -6.93 -4.23 -11.93
CA ILE A 11 -6.35 -3.47 -10.81
C ILE A 11 -4.92 -3.96 -10.55
N PHE A 12 -4.67 -5.25 -10.74
CA PHE A 12 -3.36 -5.86 -10.52
C PHE A 12 -2.78 -6.37 -11.85
N GLY A 13 -1.49 -6.13 -12.06
CA GLY A 13 -0.74 -6.70 -13.17
C GLY A 13 -0.03 -7.99 -12.77
N GLN A 14 0.21 -8.90 -13.73
CA GLN A 14 1.11 -10.03 -13.53
C GLN A 14 2.17 -10.04 -14.64
N PRO A 15 3.45 -9.75 -14.34
CA PRO A 15 4.53 -9.87 -15.30
C PRO A 15 4.75 -11.35 -15.67
N THR A 16 5.26 -11.58 -16.89
CA THR A 16 5.66 -12.93 -17.31
C THR A 16 7.14 -13.16 -17.02
N ASP A 17 7.55 -14.42 -16.85
CA ASP A 17 8.97 -14.76 -16.67
C ASP A 17 9.82 -14.31 -17.85
N ARG A 18 9.28 -14.41 -19.07
CA ARG A 18 9.93 -13.90 -20.27
C ARG A 18 10.17 -12.39 -20.21
N LEU A 19 9.16 -11.62 -19.83
CA LEU A 19 9.29 -10.16 -19.68
C LEU A 19 10.40 -9.80 -18.68
N LEU A 20 10.48 -10.50 -17.55
CA LEU A 20 11.55 -10.24 -16.57
C LEU A 20 12.94 -10.61 -17.10
N SER A 21 13.06 -11.71 -17.86
CA SER A 21 14.34 -12.08 -18.47
C SER A 21 14.75 -11.11 -19.59
N ASP A 22 13.81 -10.64 -20.41
CA ASP A 22 14.08 -9.63 -21.45
C ASP A 22 14.50 -8.29 -20.82
N LEU A 23 13.86 -7.89 -19.73
CA LEU A 23 14.20 -6.69 -18.96
C LEU A 23 15.59 -6.79 -18.30
N ASP A 24 15.90 -7.94 -17.70
CA ASP A 24 17.21 -8.24 -17.10
C ASP A 24 18.31 -8.16 -18.17
N ALA A 25 18.09 -8.78 -19.33
CA ALA A 25 19.01 -8.72 -20.46
C ALA A 25 19.21 -7.28 -20.98
N ALA A 26 18.13 -6.51 -21.13
CA ALA A 26 18.21 -5.12 -21.56
C ALA A 26 19.03 -4.26 -20.59
N LEU A 27 18.75 -4.36 -19.29
CA LEU A 27 19.43 -3.55 -18.27
C LEU A 27 20.90 -3.94 -18.08
N SER A 28 21.24 -5.21 -18.32
CA SER A 28 22.61 -5.72 -18.17
C SER A 28 23.63 -5.06 -19.11
N GLN A 29 23.17 -4.51 -20.24
CA GLN A 29 24.04 -3.83 -21.21
C GLN A 29 24.75 -2.60 -20.62
N TRP A 30 24.16 -2.00 -19.58
CA TRP A 30 24.68 -0.80 -18.92
C TRP A 30 25.32 -1.11 -17.55
N ASP A 31 25.51 -2.39 -17.20
CA ASP A 31 26.21 -2.77 -15.96
C ASP A 31 27.73 -2.78 -16.10
N ASN A 32 28.24 -2.84 -17.33
CA ASN A 32 29.68 -2.86 -17.59
C ASN A 32 30.34 -1.52 -17.22
N ARG A 33 31.07 -1.54 -16.11
CA ARG A 33 31.87 -0.42 -15.56
C ARG A 33 33.07 -0.01 -16.43
N SER A 34 33.24 -0.59 -17.61
CA SER A 34 34.34 -0.27 -18.54
C SER A 34 34.11 1.04 -19.30
N THR A 35 32.88 1.57 -19.30
CA THR A 35 32.57 2.90 -19.82
C THR A 35 32.89 3.94 -18.76
N SER A 36 33.70 4.95 -19.11
CA SER A 36 34.21 6.00 -18.23
C SER A 36 33.15 6.92 -17.60
N SER A 37 31.86 6.67 -17.84
CA SER A 37 30.73 7.46 -17.34
C SER A 37 29.71 6.56 -16.62
N LEU A 38 29.30 7.02 -15.44
CA LEU A 38 28.21 6.42 -14.68
C LEU A 38 26.88 6.67 -15.41
N VAL A 39 26.11 5.62 -15.70
CA VAL A 39 24.83 5.72 -16.42
C VAL A 39 23.67 5.77 -15.43
N THR A 40 22.92 6.87 -15.42
CA THR A 40 21.65 6.98 -14.70
C THR A 40 20.56 6.22 -15.44
N LYS A 41 19.99 5.19 -14.81
CA LYS A 41 18.94 4.34 -15.41
C LYS A 41 17.57 4.72 -14.86
N ILE A 42 16.61 4.98 -15.75
CA ILE A 42 15.23 5.30 -15.40
C ILE A 42 14.30 4.38 -16.17
N VAL A 43 13.43 3.70 -15.44
CA VAL A 43 12.51 2.72 -16.01
C VAL A 43 11.08 3.24 -15.92
N PHE A 44 10.27 2.91 -16.93
CA PHE A 44 8.85 3.28 -16.99
C PHE A 44 7.99 2.03 -16.98
N GLY A 45 6.85 2.10 -16.31
CA GLY A 45 5.86 1.03 -16.34
C GLY A 45 4.47 1.53 -15.99
N HIS A 46 3.46 0.70 -16.23
CA HIS A 46 2.09 1.10 -15.96
C HIS A 46 1.71 0.90 -14.49
N PHE A 47 2.01 -0.26 -13.89
CA PHE A 47 1.56 -0.59 -12.54
C PHE A 47 2.64 -0.25 -11.50
N PRO A 48 2.25 0.19 -10.29
CA PRO A 48 3.16 0.19 -9.17
C PRO A 48 3.50 -1.26 -8.78
N ILE A 49 4.65 -1.44 -8.12
CA ILE A 49 5.17 -2.74 -7.72
C ILE A 49 4.24 -3.39 -6.69
N SER A 50 3.59 -2.61 -5.81
CA SER A 50 2.58 -3.09 -4.86
C SER A 50 1.33 -3.68 -5.53
N PHE A 51 1.05 -3.29 -6.77
CA PHE A 51 -0.03 -3.84 -7.60
C PHE A 51 0.48 -4.79 -8.71
N SER A 52 1.73 -5.21 -8.62
CA SER A 52 2.32 -6.21 -9.51
C SER A 52 2.49 -7.53 -8.77
N ALA A 53 1.79 -8.57 -9.24
CA ALA A 53 1.95 -9.92 -8.73
C ALA A 53 3.32 -10.51 -9.11
N LEU A 54 3.70 -11.62 -8.47
CA LEU A 54 4.89 -12.37 -8.86
C LEU A 54 4.65 -13.09 -10.19
N THR A 55 5.74 -13.36 -10.91
CA THR A 55 5.69 -14.25 -12.07
C THR A 55 5.34 -15.68 -11.66
N THR A 56 5.09 -16.55 -12.64
CA THR A 56 4.87 -17.99 -12.42
C THR A 56 6.05 -18.68 -11.74
N SER A 57 7.29 -18.23 -11.96
CA SER A 57 8.47 -18.73 -11.24
C SER A 57 8.71 -18.07 -9.87
N GLY A 58 7.87 -17.12 -9.45
CA GLY A 58 7.99 -16.42 -8.17
C GLY A 58 8.96 -15.24 -8.16
N ARG A 59 9.40 -14.75 -9.33
CA ARG A 59 10.28 -13.58 -9.47
C ARG A 59 9.47 -12.28 -9.44
N SER A 60 10.08 -11.20 -8.95
CA SER A 60 9.47 -9.87 -8.96
C SER A 60 10.23 -8.89 -9.87
N VAL A 61 9.53 -7.86 -10.34
CA VAL A 61 10.16 -6.73 -11.06
C VAL A 61 11.14 -5.98 -10.16
N ARG A 62 10.83 -5.88 -8.85
CA ARG A 62 11.69 -5.26 -7.83
C ARG A 62 13.09 -5.89 -7.81
N ASP A 63 13.17 -7.22 -7.92
CA ASP A 63 14.46 -7.92 -7.85
C ASP A 63 15.36 -7.58 -9.04
N VAL A 64 14.78 -7.45 -10.24
CA VAL A 64 15.51 -7.04 -11.45
C VAL A 64 15.97 -5.58 -11.32
N PHE A 65 15.11 -4.69 -10.84
CA PHE A 65 15.44 -3.27 -10.65
C PHE A 65 16.55 -3.05 -9.61
N LEU A 66 16.53 -3.79 -8.50
CA LEU A 66 17.61 -3.78 -7.51
C LEU A 66 18.90 -4.33 -8.11
N LYS A 67 18.84 -5.48 -8.79
CA LYS A 67 20.02 -6.11 -9.41
C LYS A 67 20.80 -5.17 -10.32
N HIS A 68 20.10 -4.34 -11.08
CA HIS A 68 20.71 -3.41 -12.04
C HIS A 68 20.92 -1.99 -11.53
N SER A 69 20.69 -1.74 -10.23
CA SER A 69 20.87 -0.44 -9.55
C SER A 69 20.24 0.73 -10.32
N ILE A 70 18.96 0.62 -10.65
CA ILE A 70 18.25 1.73 -11.32
C ILE A 70 18.07 2.92 -10.38
N SER A 71 18.00 4.14 -10.91
CA SER A 71 17.81 5.32 -10.07
C SER A 71 16.35 5.53 -9.69
N ALA A 72 15.45 5.39 -10.66
CA ALA A 72 14.02 5.55 -10.45
C ALA A 72 13.17 4.68 -11.40
N TYR A 73 12.05 4.21 -10.88
CA TYR A 73 10.95 3.58 -11.58
C TYR A 73 9.74 4.55 -11.57
N LEU A 74 9.35 5.00 -12.75
CA LEU A 74 8.20 5.86 -12.97
C LEU A 74 6.99 5.01 -13.34
N CYS A 75 6.00 4.98 -12.45
CA CYS A 75 4.77 4.22 -12.61
C CYS A 75 3.51 5.10 -12.68
N GLY A 76 2.39 4.48 -13.03
CA GLY A 76 1.06 5.08 -13.02
C GLY A 76 0.03 4.09 -12.48
N HIS A 77 -1.21 4.16 -12.97
CA HIS A 77 -2.36 3.32 -12.60
C HIS A 77 -3.21 3.86 -11.44
N LEU A 78 -2.59 4.25 -10.31
CA LEU A 78 -3.30 4.79 -9.15
C LEU A 78 -3.66 6.27 -9.33
N HIS A 79 -2.88 6.99 -10.15
CA HIS A 79 -3.02 8.43 -10.37
C HIS A 79 -2.97 9.19 -9.03
N THR A 80 -3.68 10.32 -8.90
CA THR A 80 -3.76 11.07 -7.63
C THR A 80 -4.93 10.68 -6.75
N ASN A 81 -5.61 9.56 -7.02
CA ASN A 81 -6.85 9.19 -6.32
C ASN A 81 -6.63 8.85 -4.85
N PHE A 82 -5.43 8.40 -4.51
CA PHE A 82 -5.08 7.92 -3.17
C PHE A 82 -4.21 8.87 -2.36
N GLY A 83 -3.73 9.96 -2.98
CA GLY A 83 -2.85 10.93 -2.35
C GLY A 83 -1.87 11.54 -3.35
N ARG A 84 -0.93 12.32 -2.83
CA ARG A 84 0.15 12.95 -3.61
C ARG A 84 1.52 12.33 -3.30
N ASN A 85 1.65 11.65 -2.16
CA ASN A 85 2.89 11.02 -1.72
C ASN A 85 2.90 9.52 -2.06
N LEU A 86 2.56 9.18 -3.30
CA LEU A 86 2.61 7.82 -3.83
C LEU A 86 4.03 7.50 -4.30
N LYS A 87 4.93 7.42 -3.32
CA LYS A 87 6.37 7.26 -3.52
C LYS A 87 6.85 6.19 -2.57
N ARG A 88 7.75 5.33 -3.02
CA ARG A 88 8.29 4.24 -2.22
C ARG A 88 9.77 4.06 -2.50
N HIS A 89 10.56 3.92 -1.44
CA HIS A 89 11.97 3.58 -1.56
C HIS A 89 12.15 2.08 -1.38
N HIS A 90 12.94 1.46 -2.27
CA HIS A 90 13.28 0.05 -2.21
C HIS A 90 14.76 -0.12 -1.97
N THR A 91 15.13 -1.00 -1.04
CA THR A 91 16.54 -1.31 -0.74
C THR A 91 16.79 -2.82 -0.75
N SER A 92 18.00 -3.19 -1.14
CA SER A 92 18.51 -4.55 -1.07
C SER A 92 19.08 -4.80 0.32
N ASP A 93 18.24 -5.09 1.30
CA ASP A 93 18.71 -5.50 2.62
C ASP A 93 19.24 -6.94 2.57
N GLN A 94 20.56 -7.10 2.67
CA GLN A 94 21.27 -8.39 2.63
C GLN A 94 20.79 -9.38 3.71
N GLN A 95 20.15 -8.91 4.78
CA GLN A 95 19.62 -9.77 5.84
C GLN A 95 18.14 -10.17 5.67
N ARG A 96 17.41 -9.60 4.70
CA ARG A 96 15.94 -9.78 4.57
C ARG A 96 15.48 -10.52 3.32
N PHE A 97 16.39 -11.11 2.55
CA PHE A 97 16.04 -11.93 1.38
C PHE A 97 15.12 -13.14 1.68
N SER A 98 14.77 -13.43 2.95
CA SER A 98 13.95 -14.59 3.32
C SER A 98 12.60 -14.30 4.00
N SER A 99 12.33 -13.09 4.53
CA SER A 99 11.04 -12.81 5.20
C SER A 99 10.07 -12.15 4.24
N LYS A 100 8.91 -12.78 3.98
CA LYS A 100 7.78 -12.19 3.25
C LYS A 100 7.39 -10.84 3.89
N GLN A 101 7.83 -9.73 3.31
CA GLN A 101 7.48 -8.40 3.80
C GLN A 101 6.05 -8.06 3.37
N TYR A 102 5.09 -8.37 4.24
CA TYR A 102 3.67 -8.10 4.01
C TYR A 102 3.35 -6.61 3.89
N PHE A 103 4.09 -5.76 4.60
CA PHE A 103 3.88 -4.32 4.64
C PHE A 103 5.19 -3.57 4.84
N GLN A 104 5.23 -2.36 4.30
CA GLN A 104 6.22 -1.34 4.60
C GLN A 104 5.47 -0.18 5.25
N LEU A 105 5.87 0.22 6.47
CA LEU A 105 5.13 1.24 7.24
C LEU A 105 5.48 2.67 6.80
N ASP A 106 6.73 2.90 6.42
CA ASP A 106 7.25 4.19 6.01
C ASP A 106 7.69 4.21 4.55
N ILE A 107 7.77 5.40 3.95
CA ILE A 107 8.24 5.57 2.56
C ILE A 107 9.64 4.99 2.37
N HIS A 108 10.47 5.08 3.40
CA HIS A 108 11.80 4.50 3.44
C HIS A 108 11.77 3.10 4.05
N GLU A 109 12.29 2.13 3.31
CA GLU A 109 12.62 0.84 3.89
C GLU A 109 13.71 1.07 4.94
N ALA A 110 13.46 0.69 6.21
CA ALA A 110 14.31 1.03 7.35
C ALA A 110 15.76 0.59 7.10
N MET A 111 16.59 1.53 6.66
CA MET A 111 18.03 1.36 6.57
C MET A 111 18.52 1.26 8.01
N SER A 112 19.24 0.19 8.35
CA SER A 112 20.16 0.26 9.48
C SER A 112 21.12 1.39 9.16
N THR A 113 20.93 2.55 9.77
CA THR A 113 21.89 3.66 9.79
C THR A 113 23.11 3.28 10.61
N THR A 114 23.71 2.13 10.31
CA THR A 114 25.12 1.93 10.57
C THR A 114 25.84 2.71 9.49
N VAL A 115 26.00 4.01 9.75
CA VAL A 115 27.11 4.78 9.22
C VAL A 115 28.34 3.93 9.56
N SER A 116 28.84 3.15 8.61
CA SER A 116 30.02 2.34 8.84
C SER A 116 31.14 3.32 9.13
N ASN A 117 31.67 3.27 10.35
CA ASN A 117 32.85 4.01 10.73
C ASN A 117 33.91 3.90 9.62
N GLY A 118 34.29 5.07 9.10
CA GLY A 118 35.29 5.36 8.08
C GLY A 118 36.30 4.25 7.78
N ASN A 119 35.97 3.38 6.84
CA ASN A 119 36.97 2.56 6.18
C ASN A 119 36.89 2.78 4.67
N CYS A 120 37.47 3.88 4.20
CA CYS A 120 37.60 4.24 2.78
C CYS A 120 38.51 3.28 1.98
N SER A 121 38.93 2.16 2.58
CA SER A 121 39.82 1.15 2.00
C SER A 121 39.08 -0.03 1.36
N ALA A 122 37.81 -0.25 1.69
CA ALA A 122 36.99 -1.28 1.07
C ALA A 122 35.87 -0.62 0.27
N ARG A 123 35.76 -0.94 -1.03
CA ARG A 123 34.52 -0.76 -1.79
C ARG A 123 33.48 -1.69 -1.17
N THR A 124 32.91 -1.30 -0.03
CA THR A 124 31.73 -1.95 0.52
C THR A 124 30.69 -1.98 -0.59
N GLU A 125 30.16 -3.15 -0.91
CA GLU A 125 29.14 -3.30 -1.96
C GLU A 125 28.05 -2.26 -1.69
N SER A 126 27.88 -1.32 -2.62
CA SER A 126 26.85 -0.30 -2.53
C SER A 126 25.51 -1.01 -2.38
N VAL A 127 24.76 -0.69 -1.32
CA VAL A 127 23.41 -1.20 -1.13
C VAL A 127 22.60 -0.82 -2.36
N ALA A 128 22.12 -1.83 -3.10
CA ALA A 128 21.28 -1.58 -4.25
C ALA A 128 19.97 -0.95 -3.77
N GLU A 129 19.64 0.23 -4.28
CA GLU A 129 18.45 0.98 -3.92
C GLU A 129 17.85 1.63 -5.16
N PHE A 130 16.52 1.84 -5.15
CA PHE A 130 15.86 2.65 -6.16
C PHE A 130 14.58 3.28 -5.63
N TRP A 131 14.15 4.34 -6.31
CA TRP A 131 12.88 4.99 -6.03
C TRP A 131 11.76 4.54 -6.97
N GLU A 132 10.63 4.17 -6.40
CA GLU A 132 9.36 4.05 -7.13
C GLU A 132 8.57 5.34 -6.96
N TRP A 133 8.20 5.99 -8.07
CA TRP A 133 7.38 7.19 -8.05
C TRP A 133 6.17 7.05 -8.96
N GLU A 134 4.99 7.00 -8.34
CA GLU A 134 3.70 7.06 -9.03
C GLU A 134 3.47 8.46 -9.60
N MET A 135 2.92 8.53 -10.80
CA MET A 135 2.59 9.76 -11.50
C MET A 135 1.09 10.07 -11.43
N GLY A 136 0.76 11.35 -11.23
CA GLY A 136 -0.62 11.83 -11.27
C GLY A 136 -1.25 11.74 -12.67
N ASP A 137 -2.59 11.80 -12.73
CA ASP A 137 -3.29 11.84 -14.02
C ASP A 137 -3.20 13.23 -14.67
N TRP A 138 -2.75 13.28 -15.92
CA TRP A 138 -2.75 14.49 -16.74
C TRP A 138 -4.16 14.86 -17.25
N ARG A 139 -5.08 13.90 -17.37
CA ARG A 139 -6.43 14.15 -17.89
C ARG A 139 -7.36 14.74 -16.83
N SER A 140 -7.59 14.01 -15.74
CA SER A 140 -8.52 14.41 -14.69
C SER A 140 -7.87 15.30 -13.63
N ALA A 141 -6.66 14.95 -13.18
CA ALA A 141 -5.96 15.68 -12.12
C ALA A 141 -5.04 16.79 -12.65
N ARG A 142 -4.91 16.94 -13.99
CA ARG A 142 -4.08 17.95 -14.66
C ARG A 142 -2.67 18.06 -14.04
N SER A 143 -2.11 16.92 -13.67
CA SER A 143 -0.83 16.84 -12.98
C SER A 143 0.29 16.47 -13.96
N MET A 144 1.46 17.07 -13.80
CA MET A 144 2.66 16.81 -14.61
C MET A 144 3.88 16.73 -13.72
N ARG A 145 4.76 15.76 -13.94
CA ARG A 145 6.08 15.69 -13.29
C ARG A 145 7.14 16.12 -14.28
N ILE A 146 8.00 17.06 -13.87
CA ILE A 146 9.21 17.41 -14.61
C ILE A 146 10.38 16.77 -13.88
N LEU A 147 11.09 15.90 -14.59
CA LEU A 147 12.25 15.20 -14.09
C LEU A 147 13.51 15.89 -14.62
N ALA A 148 14.49 16.13 -13.74
CA ALA A 148 15.79 16.67 -14.10
C ALA A 148 16.90 15.70 -13.68
N ILE A 149 17.83 15.43 -14.61
CA ILE A 149 19.03 14.65 -14.37
C ILE A 149 20.20 15.62 -14.47
N ASP A 150 20.90 15.81 -13.35
CA ASP A 150 22.01 16.76 -13.26
C ASP A 150 23.22 16.07 -12.65
N SER A 151 24.26 15.82 -13.45
CA SER A 151 25.52 15.23 -12.97
C SER A 151 25.34 13.88 -12.24
N GLY A 152 24.38 13.05 -12.68
CA GLY A 152 24.04 11.77 -12.06
C GLY A 152 22.95 11.86 -10.97
N TYR A 153 22.63 13.06 -10.49
CA TYR A 153 21.55 13.28 -9.53
C TYR A 153 20.21 13.35 -10.24
N VAL A 154 19.19 12.71 -9.67
CA VAL A 154 17.82 12.69 -10.21
C VAL A 154 16.90 13.46 -9.28
N SER A 155 16.43 14.61 -9.75
CA SER A 155 15.41 15.42 -9.07
C SER A 155 14.13 15.49 -9.89
N TYR A 156 13.02 15.86 -9.25
CA TYR A 156 11.78 16.13 -9.96
C TYR A 156 10.99 17.23 -9.28
N THR A 157 10.01 17.78 -10.00
CA THR A 157 9.02 18.70 -9.47
C THR A 157 7.65 18.36 -10.03
N ASP A 158 6.66 18.27 -9.14
CA ASP A 158 5.27 17.99 -9.50
C ASP A 158 4.51 19.31 -9.69
N MET A 159 3.88 19.45 -10.85
CA MET A 159 3.10 20.62 -11.25
C MET A 159 1.62 20.26 -11.29
N ASP A 160 0.82 21.10 -10.64
CA ASP A 160 -0.64 21.02 -10.63
C ASP A 160 -1.21 22.16 -11.50
N PHE A 161 -1.86 21.78 -12.60
CA PHE A 161 -2.50 22.69 -13.55
C PHE A 161 -4.03 22.74 -13.40
N ARG A 162 -4.60 22.29 -12.27
CA ARG A 162 -6.06 22.37 -12.03
C ARG A 162 -6.61 23.80 -12.10
N PHE A 163 -5.78 24.80 -11.76
CA PHE A 163 -6.15 26.21 -11.76
C PHE A 163 -5.68 26.99 -13.00
N GLY A 164 -5.21 26.30 -14.05
CA GLY A 164 -4.77 26.91 -15.31
C GLY A 164 -3.29 26.75 -15.59
N SER A 165 -2.81 27.42 -16.65
CA SER A 165 -1.40 27.38 -17.06
C SER A 165 -0.53 28.21 -16.12
N ARG A 166 0.69 27.75 -15.87
CA ARG A 166 1.70 28.54 -15.15
C ARG A 166 2.58 29.30 -16.14
N ASP A 167 2.86 30.56 -15.83
CA ASP A 167 3.74 31.40 -16.64
C ASP A 167 5.22 31.12 -16.34
N VAL A 168 5.53 30.68 -15.12
CA VAL A 168 6.87 30.29 -14.66
C VAL A 168 6.88 28.88 -14.08
N ILE A 169 7.89 28.10 -14.46
CA ILE A 169 8.17 26.75 -13.99
C ILE A 169 9.60 26.75 -13.43
N ILE A 170 9.71 26.47 -12.13
CA ILE A 170 10.98 26.42 -11.41
C ILE A 170 11.25 24.96 -11.06
N VAL A 171 12.39 24.43 -11.50
CA VAL A 171 12.83 23.05 -11.25
C VAL A 171 14.20 23.09 -10.58
N PRO A 172 14.26 23.09 -9.24
CA PRO A 172 15.54 23.12 -8.56
C PRO A 172 16.24 21.76 -8.69
N THR A 173 17.47 21.74 -9.22
CA THR A 173 18.21 20.50 -9.55
C THR A 173 19.14 20.06 -8.43
N PHE A 174 19.75 21.01 -7.70
CA PHE A 174 20.61 20.72 -6.55
C PHE A 174 20.59 21.90 -5.56
N PRO A 175 20.63 21.67 -4.22
CA PRO A 175 20.68 20.38 -3.53
C PRO A 175 19.36 19.61 -3.65
N LEU A 176 19.42 18.27 -3.56
CA LEU A 176 18.24 17.41 -3.69
C LEU A 176 17.32 17.48 -2.47
N ASP A 177 16.04 17.20 -2.68
CA ASP A 177 15.06 17.03 -1.60
C ASP A 177 15.44 15.82 -0.74
N SER A 178 15.65 16.06 0.55
CA SER A 178 16.11 15.04 1.49
C SER A 178 15.06 13.97 1.78
N ARG A 179 13.81 14.14 1.30
CA ARG A 179 12.70 13.20 1.53
C ARG A 179 12.55 12.14 0.45
N PHE A 180 12.76 12.47 -0.82
CA PHE A 180 12.23 11.65 -1.92
C PHE A 180 13.17 11.38 -3.10
N MET A 181 14.43 11.80 -3.01
CA MET A 181 15.35 11.78 -4.16
C MET A 181 16.48 10.77 -3.99
N HIS A 182 16.85 10.13 -5.11
CA HIS A 182 17.89 9.11 -5.19
C HIS A 182 19.28 9.73 -5.05
N ARG A 183 20.15 9.07 -4.26
CA ARG A 183 21.40 9.66 -3.78
C ARG A 183 22.58 8.66 -3.78
N SER A 184 22.53 7.63 -4.63
CA SER A 184 23.31 6.37 -4.56
C SER A 184 24.83 6.43 -4.33
N SER A 185 25.46 7.59 -4.27
CA SER A 185 26.89 7.71 -3.95
C SER A 185 27.25 8.81 -2.93
N TYR A 186 26.28 9.59 -2.45
CA TYR A 186 26.55 10.86 -1.76
C TYR A 186 27.27 10.74 -0.40
N PRO A 187 26.90 9.81 0.52
CA PRO A 187 27.56 9.70 1.81
C PRO A 187 29.02 9.23 1.71
N TYR A 188 29.28 8.22 0.85
CA TYR A 188 30.65 7.70 0.66
C TYR A 188 31.53 8.69 -0.10
N ASP A 189 31.01 9.36 -1.14
CA ASP A 189 31.76 10.35 -1.91
C ASP A 189 32.10 11.59 -1.07
N LEU A 190 31.21 12.02 -0.16
CA LEU A 190 31.45 13.14 0.74
C LEU A 190 32.44 12.77 1.85
N THR A 191 32.31 11.59 2.47
CA THR A 191 33.20 11.14 3.56
C THR A 191 34.59 10.75 3.07
N CYS A 192 34.68 10.12 1.88
CA CYS A 192 35.96 9.64 1.33
C CYS A 192 36.55 10.54 0.23
N GLN A 193 35.93 11.69 -0.06
CA GLN A 193 36.39 12.68 -1.05
C GLN A 193 36.74 12.06 -2.42
N ALA A 194 36.01 11.01 -2.82
CA ALA A 194 36.38 10.17 -3.96
C ALA A 194 36.11 10.83 -5.33
N MET A 195 35.31 11.90 -5.37
CA MET A 195 34.94 12.67 -6.56
C MET A 195 35.09 14.18 -6.29
N SER A 196 35.35 14.95 -7.36
CA SER A 196 35.47 16.41 -7.31
C SER A 196 34.23 17.04 -6.66
N THR A 197 34.40 17.66 -5.49
CA THR A 197 33.37 18.35 -4.70
C THR A 197 32.79 19.60 -5.37
N THR A 198 33.19 19.87 -6.61
CA THR A 198 32.73 21.02 -7.42
C THR A 198 31.22 21.07 -7.59
N HIS A 199 30.55 19.91 -7.71
CA HIS A 199 29.09 19.86 -7.85
C HIS A 199 28.32 20.23 -6.56
N VAL A 200 28.93 20.01 -5.40
CA VAL A 200 28.33 20.31 -4.09
C VAL A 200 28.42 21.80 -3.76
N GLY A 201 29.42 22.49 -4.33
CA GLY A 201 29.68 23.91 -4.11
C GLY A 201 28.74 24.88 -4.82
N THR A 202 27.75 24.40 -5.58
CA THR A 202 26.81 25.27 -6.32
C THR A 202 25.37 24.83 -6.14
N VAL A 203 24.51 25.77 -5.78
CA VAL A 203 23.05 25.61 -5.88
C VAL A 203 22.63 25.83 -7.33
N ARG A 204 21.71 25.00 -7.82
CA ARG A 204 21.41 24.88 -9.24
C ARG A 204 19.91 24.72 -9.48
N ALA A 205 19.40 25.44 -10.48
CA ALA A 205 17.98 25.37 -10.84
C ALA A 205 17.72 25.71 -12.30
N LEU A 206 16.71 25.06 -12.87
CA LEU A 206 16.17 25.38 -14.18
C LEU A 206 14.94 26.27 -14.00
N VAL A 207 14.93 27.41 -14.69
CA VAL A 207 13.77 28.29 -14.72
C VAL A 207 13.29 28.43 -16.16
N PHE A 208 12.02 28.09 -16.38
CA PHE A 208 11.32 28.29 -17.63
C PHE A 208 10.24 29.34 -17.41
N SER A 209 10.25 30.40 -18.20
CA SER A 209 9.26 31.48 -18.12
C SER A 209 8.78 31.88 -19.51
N ARG A 210 7.52 32.30 -19.61
CA ARG A 210 6.99 32.97 -20.81
C ARG A 210 7.58 34.37 -20.98
N TYR A 211 7.89 35.03 -19.87
CA TYR A 211 8.43 36.38 -19.84
C TYR A 211 9.95 36.36 -19.61
N LYS A 212 10.62 37.46 -19.93
CA LYS A 212 12.03 37.61 -19.59
C LYS A 212 12.15 37.67 -18.07
N ILE A 213 13.10 36.90 -17.54
CA ILE A 213 13.40 36.88 -16.11
C ILE A 213 14.29 38.08 -15.78
N GLU A 214 13.93 38.82 -14.73
CA GLU A 214 14.72 39.93 -14.19
C GLU A 214 15.79 39.40 -13.24
N SER A 215 15.38 38.68 -12.20
CA SER A 215 16.27 38.09 -11.21
C SER A 215 15.77 36.72 -10.74
N VAL A 216 16.72 35.92 -10.24
CA VAL A 216 16.43 34.63 -9.61
C VAL A 216 17.21 34.60 -8.31
N THR A 217 16.53 34.36 -7.20
CA THR A 217 17.12 34.40 -5.86
C THR A 217 16.95 33.06 -5.18
N VAL A 218 18.03 32.54 -4.61
CA VAL A 218 17.97 31.40 -3.69
C VAL A 218 17.72 31.90 -2.28
N LYS A 219 16.77 31.25 -1.59
CA LYS A 219 16.47 31.48 -0.17
C LYS A 219 16.63 30.17 0.60
N ILE A 220 17.38 30.22 1.70
CA ILE A 220 17.51 29.09 2.62
C ILE A 220 16.96 29.47 3.97
N TYR A 221 16.14 28.58 4.51
CA TYR A 221 15.51 28.72 5.80
C TYR A 221 16.01 27.66 6.78
N GLU A 222 16.10 28.01 8.05
CA GLU A 222 16.40 27.11 9.15
C GLU A 222 15.15 26.86 10.01
N SER A 223 14.95 25.64 10.49
CA SER A 223 13.73 25.20 11.22
C SER A 223 13.90 24.92 12.72
N HIS A 224 15.00 25.34 13.36
CA HIS A 224 15.41 24.94 14.74
C HIS A 224 14.37 25.20 15.86
N SER A 225 13.30 25.98 15.61
CA SER A 225 12.29 26.36 16.62
C SER A 225 10.83 26.16 16.17
N GLY A 226 10.59 25.42 15.08
CA GLY A 226 9.26 25.30 14.47
C GLY A 226 8.83 26.53 13.66
N SER A 227 9.68 27.58 13.61
CA SER A 227 9.56 28.71 12.69
C SER A 227 10.68 28.65 11.65
N LEU A 228 10.37 29.05 10.41
CA LEU A 228 11.34 29.11 9.31
C LEU A 228 12.02 30.48 9.33
N GLN A 229 13.31 30.51 9.68
CA GLN A 229 14.12 31.73 9.69
C GLN A 229 15.02 31.77 8.46
N LEU A 230 15.01 32.87 7.72
CA LEU A 230 15.86 33.06 6.54
C LEU A 230 17.32 33.21 6.99
N VAL A 231 18.18 32.30 6.53
CA VAL A 231 19.62 32.26 6.87
C VAL A 231 20.52 32.58 5.68
N LEU A 232 20.04 32.38 4.44
CA LEU A 232 20.75 32.72 3.23
C LEU A 232 19.80 33.32 2.20
N GLU A 233 20.19 34.43 1.60
CA GLU A 233 19.55 35.02 0.43
C GLU A 233 20.65 35.45 -0.54
N GLN A 234 20.66 34.89 -1.75
CA GLN A 234 21.65 35.21 -2.77
C GLN A 234 21.04 35.19 -4.16
N GLU A 235 21.45 36.12 -5.01
CA GLU A 235 21.05 36.14 -6.42
C GLU A 235 21.82 35.08 -7.22
N MET A 236 21.12 34.41 -8.13
CA MET A 236 21.66 33.35 -8.97
C MET A 236 22.04 33.87 -10.35
N GLU A 237 23.19 33.44 -10.85
CA GLU A 237 23.66 33.82 -12.18
C GLU A 237 23.17 32.83 -13.24
N ARG A 238 22.74 33.37 -14.39
CA ARG A 238 22.41 32.54 -15.55
C ARG A 238 23.67 32.01 -16.21
N THR A 239 23.77 30.69 -16.35
CA THR A 239 24.90 30.05 -17.05
C THR A 239 24.94 30.43 -18.53
N ARG A 240 26.14 30.80 -19.02
CA ARG A 240 26.40 31.19 -20.41
C ARG A 240 26.63 29.94 -21.29
N GLY A 241 25.57 29.21 -21.60
CA GLY A 241 25.63 28.06 -22.51
C GLY A 241 25.13 28.39 -23.92
N LYS A 242 25.92 28.08 -24.96
CA LYS A 242 25.44 28.04 -26.36
C LYS A 242 24.66 26.74 -26.60
N GLY A 243 23.45 26.65 -26.04
CA GLY A 243 22.60 25.46 -26.20
C GLY A 243 21.23 25.61 -25.57
N ALA A 244 20.19 25.64 -26.42
CA ALA A 244 18.76 25.45 -26.19
C ALA A 244 18.12 25.95 -24.87
N ARG A 245 17.53 27.17 -24.92
CA ARG A 245 16.25 27.62 -24.31
C ARG A 245 15.92 27.35 -22.82
N GLY A 246 16.73 26.64 -22.05
CA GLY A 246 16.63 26.54 -20.59
C GLY A 246 17.60 27.53 -19.96
N ALA A 247 17.09 28.41 -19.10
CA ALA A 247 17.95 29.29 -18.30
C ALA A 247 18.32 28.51 -17.03
N MET A 248 19.45 27.81 -17.08
CA MET A 248 20.04 27.20 -15.89
C MET A 248 20.70 28.31 -15.07
N TYR A 249 20.25 28.45 -13.83
CA TYR A 249 20.72 29.42 -12.85
C TYR A 249 21.56 28.71 -11.80
N THR A 250 22.69 29.33 -11.45
CA THR A 250 23.66 28.77 -10.51
C THR A 250 24.19 29.83 -9.58
N VAL A 251 24.42 29.46 -8.32
CA VAL A 251 25.07 30.32 -7.33
C VAL A 251 26.04 29.49 -6.49
N PRO A 252 27.29 29.94 -6.31
CA PRO A 252 28.21 29.29 -5.39
C PRO A 252 27.77 29.53 -3.95
N TRP A 253 27.95 28.52 -3.10
CA TRP A 253 27.65 28.63 -1.67
C TRP A 253 28.68 27.88 -0.82
N ASN A 254 28.80 28.25 0.45
CA ASN A 254 29.60 27.50 1.40
C ASN A 254 28.77 26.35 1.98
N TRP A 255 28.72 25.22 1.27
CA TRP A 255 27.94 24.04 1.66
C TRP A 255 28.29 23.48 3.05
N ARG A 256 29.49 23.78 3.57
CA ARG A 256 29.94 23.33 4.90
C ARG A 256 29.12 23.93 6.04
N ASP A 257 28.55 25.12 5.82
CA ASP A 257 27.72 25.81 6.82
C ASP A 257 26.35 25.14 6.99
N PHE A 258 25.97 24.25 6.06
CA PHE A 258 24.69 23.53 6.04
C PHE A 258 24.86 22.02 6.31
N LEU A 259 25.98 21.62 6.90
CA LEU A 259 26.20 20.25 7.38
C LEU A 259 25.52 20.07 8.74
N ASP A 260 24.56 19.14 8.81
CA ASP A 260 23.80 18.89 10.03
C ASP A 260 23.36 17.43 10.16
N GLU A 261 23.16 16.96 11.40
CA GLU A 261 22.67 15.62 11.70
C GLU A 261 21.18 15.46 11.39
N LEU A 262 20.40 16.54 11.39
CA LEU A 262 18.99 16.55 11.05
C LEU A 262 18.80 16.82 9.54
N PRO A 263 18.21 15.87 8.79
CA PRO A 263 18.03 15.98 7.34
C PRO A 263 16.98 17.02 6.90
N ASP A 264 16.25 17.61 7.83
CA ASP A 264 15.13 18.54 7.64
C ASP A 264 15.34 19.88 8.36
N ARG A 265 16.56 20.17 8.85
CA ARG A 265 16.91 21.46 9.46
C ARG A 265 16.87 22.62 8.47
N TYR A 266 17.43 22.41 7.27
CA TYR A 266 17.54 23.45 6.24
C TYR A 266 16.59 23.22 5.08
N TRP A 267 15.95 24.30 4.64
CA TRP A 267 14.93 24.29 3.59
C TRP A 267 15.32 25.26 2.47
N LEU A 268 15.21 24.79 1.24
CA LEU A 268 15.51 25.52 0.02
C LEU A 268 14.21 26.04 -0.61
N GLN A 269 14.21 27.31 -0.99
CA GLN A 269 13.22 27.91 -1.88
C GLN A 269 13.92 28.76 -2.94
N ILE A 270 13.37 28.76 -4.15
CA ILE A 270 13.84 29.62 -5.23
C ILE A 270 12.74 30.59 -5.58
N GLU A 271 13.11 31.86 -5.59
CA GLU A 271 12.26 32.98 -5.96
C GLU A 271 12.69 33.49 -7.33
N VAL A 272 11.72 33.78 -8.20
CA VAL A 272 11.94 34.30 -9.54
C VAL A 272 11.10 35.54 -9.71
N VAL A 273 11.73 36.63 -10.16
CA VAL A 273 11.06 37.87 -10.52
C VAL A 273 11.10 37.99 -12.05
N ASP A 274 9.93 38.15 -12.65
CA ASP A 274 9.83 38.41 -14.08
C ASP A 274 9.94 39.90 -14.43
N MET A 275 10.05 40.22 -15.71
CA MET A 275 10.14 41.61 -16.19
C MET A 275 8.87 42.44 -15.93
N THR A 276 7.76 41.83 -15.52
CA THR A 276 6.54 42.54 -15.10
C THR A 276 6.57 42.90 -13.61
N GLY A 277 7.56 42.41 -12.87
CA GLY A 277 7.70 42.57 -11.43
C GLY A 277 6.91 41.54 -10.61
N GLU A 278 6.33 40.51 -11.26
CA GLU A 278 5.61 39.44 -10.57
C GLU A 278 6.60 38.43 -9.99
N THR A 279 6.30 37.96 -8.77
CA THR A 279 7.16 37.05 -8.02
C THR A 279 6.59 35.64 -8.02
N TYR A 280 7.44 34.66 -8.30
CA TYR A 280 7.08 33.24 -8.34
C TYR A 280 8.02 32.46 -7.44
N HIS A 281 7.45 31.54 -6.67
CA HIS A 281 8.22 30.72 -5.74
C HIS A 281 8.18 29.24 -6.12
N SER A 282 9.29 28.55 -5.92
CA SER A 282 9.31 27.08 -5.90
C SER A 282 8.62 26.53 -4.66
N GLU A 283 8.27 25.25 -4.69
CA GLU A 283 7.93 24.52 -3.47
C GLU A 283 9.11 24.59 -2.49
N LEU A 284 8.80 24.86 -1.22
CA LEU A 284 9.76 24.83 -0.14
C LEU A 284 10.12 23.37 0.16
N ARG A 285 11.41 23.01 0.08
CA ARG A 285 11.85 21.62 0.26
C ARG A 285 13.04 21.50 1.21
N PRO A 286 13.07 20.48 2.09
CA PRO A 286 14.21 20.24 2.95
C PRO A 286 15.36 19.63 2.14
N PHE A 287 16.59 19.91 2.53
CA PHE A 287 17.77 19.28 1.93
C PHE A 287 18.77 18.88 3.02
N SER A 288 19.62 17.90 2.69
CA SER A 288 20.71 17.48 3.54
C SER A 288 21.99 17.37 2.74
N VAL A 289 22.99 18.18 3.09
CA VAL A 289 24.33 18.12 2.50
C VAL A 289 25.11 16.88 2.95
N ASN A 290 24.69 16.23 4.04
CA ASN A 290 25.24 14.95 4.51
C ASN A 290 24.63 13.73 3.78
N GLY A 291 23.62 13.94 2.93
CA GLY A 291 22.89 12.84 2.29
C GLY A 291 21.92 12.11 3.22
N LEU A 292 21.65 12.65 4.41
CA LEU A 292 20.70 12.06 5.35
C LEU A 292 19.26 12.21 4.83
N THR A 293 18.42 11.24 5.19
CA THR A 293 17.06 11.14 4.66
C THR A 293 16.04 11.59 5.70
N ALA A 294 15.24 12.60 5.34
CA ALA A 294 14.17 13.10 6.20
C ALA A 294 13.01 12.11 6.23
N LYS A 295 12.47 11.86 7.42
CA LYS A 295 11.37 10.91 7.61
C LYS A 295 10.09 11.50 7.03
N VAL A 296 9.44 10.73 6.16
CA VAL A 296 8.10 11.01 5.68
C VAL A 296 7.21 9.79 5.84
N SER A 297 6.04 10.01 6.42
CA SER A 297 5.00 9.01 6.59
C SER A 297 3.94 9.09 5.50
N TRP A 298 3.37 7.95 5.17
CA TRP A 298 2.18 7.89 4.33
C TRP A 298 0.92 8.23 5.13
N THR A 299 -0.05 8.85 4.47
CA THR A 299 -1.43 8.81 4.96
C THR A 299 -2.00 7.40 4.88
N TRP A 300 -3.07 7.10 5.62
CA TRP A 300 -3.70 5.77 5.57
C TRP A 300 -4.17 5.34 4.15
N LYS A 301 -4.52 6.31 3.29
CA LYS A 301 -4.88 6.02 1.90
C LYS A 301 -3.65 5.61 1.08
N GLU A 302 -2.56 6.34 1.21
CA GLU A 302 -1.29 6.09 0.52
C GLU A 302 -0.64 4.78 1.01
N PHE A 303 -0.67 4.52 2.32
CA PHE A 303 -0.14 3.28 2.91
C PHE A 303 -0.82 2.03 2.35
N ARG A 304 -2.15 2.05 2.20
CA ARG A 304 -2.90 0.90 1.65
C ARG A 304 -2.51 0.54 0.22
N VAL A 305 -2.07 1.52 -0.57
CA VAL A 305 -1.73 1.31 -1.97
C VAL A 305 -0.22 1.15 -2.21
N MET A 306 0.64 1.83 -1.45
CA MET A 306 2.10 1.73 -1.61
C MET A 306 2.75 0.76 -0.61
N GLY A 307 2.33 0.80 0.65
CA GLY A 307 2.93 0.05 1.75
C GLY A 307 2.51 -1.42 1.79
N CYS A 308 1.24 -1.73 1.51
CA CYS A 308 0.72 -3.10 1.53
C CYS A 308 1.16 -3.92 0.30
N GLN A 309 1.77 -5.09 0.51
CA GLN A 309 2.08 -6.04 -0.56
C GLN A 309 0.91 -6.99 -0.77
N TRP A 310 -0.07 -6.58 -1.58
CA TRP A 310 -1.32 -7.32 -1.78
C TRP A 310 -1.11 -8.78 -2.23
N ASN A 311 -0.12 -9.03 -3.10
CA ASN A 311 0.23 -10.38 -3.54
C ASN A 311 0.63 -11.30 -2.38
N GLN A 312 1.36 -10.79 -1.39
CA GLN A 312 1.78 -11.57 -0.23
C GLN A 312 0.67 -11.66 0.83
N LEU A 313 -0.14 -10.60 0.96
CA LEU A 313 -1.24 -10.50 1.92
C LEU A 313 -2.47 -11.36 1.54
N TYR A 314 -2.65 -11.66 0.26
CA TYR A 314 -3.82 -12.38 -0.25
C TYR A 314 -4.12 -13.68 0.51
N TYR A 315 -3.16 -14.61 0.53
CA TYR A 315 -3.36 -15.92 1.17
C TYR A 315 -3.60 -15.82 2.70
N PRO A 316 -2.79 -15.04 3.47
CA PRO A 316 -3.06 -14.81 4.89
C PRO A 316 -4.46 -14.25 5.16
N ILE A 317 -4.89 -13.21 4.44
CA ILE A 317 -6.21 -12.60 4.63
C ILE A 317 -7.32 -13.60 4.30
N MET A 318 -7.19 -14.32 3.20
CA MET A 318 -8.18 -15.31 2.78
C MET A 318 -8.31 -16.43 3.82
N TRP A 319 -7.21 -17.06 4.23
CA TRP A 319 -7.23 -18.17 5.18
C TRP A 319 -7.70 -17.76 6.57
N THR A 320 -7.29 -16.57 7.05
CA THR A 320 -7.78 -16.04 8.34
C THR A 320 -9.28 -15.77 8.30
N THR A 321 -9.78 -15.19 7.21
CA THR A 321 -11.22 -14.94 7.02
C THR A 321 -11.99 -16.26 6.94
N LEU A 322 -11.52 -17.23 6.17
CA LEU A 322 -12.15 -18.56 6.10
C LEU A 322 -12.13 -19.27 7.45
N ALA A 323 -10.99 -19.27 8.17
CA ALA A 323 -10.89 -19.87 9.50
C ALA A 323 -11.86 -19.23 10.50
N PHE A 324 -12.03 -17.90 10.44
CA PHE A 324 -13.03 -17.19 11.24
C PHE A 324 -14.45 -17.62 10.87
N LEU A 325 -14.80 -17.69 9.58
CA LEU A 325 -16.12 -18.14 9.11
C LEU A 325 -16.42 -19.59 9.51
N PHE A 326 -15.44 -20.50 9.37
CA PHE A 326 -15.57 -21.88 9.84
C PHE A 326 -15.76 -21.93 11.36
N SER A 327 -15.04 -21.10 12.11
CA SER A 327 -15.18 -21.02 13.58
C SER A 327 -16.59 -20.56 13.98
N LEU A 328 -17.17 -19.58 13.28
CA LEU A 328 -18.55 -19.14 13.51
C LEU A 328 -19.59 -20.25 13.33
N VAL A 329 -19.31 -21.24 12.47
CA VAL A 329 -20.24 -22.36 12.19
C VAL A 329 -19.95 -23.55 13.10
N LEU A 330 -18.68 -23.91 13.29
CA LEU A 330 -18.28 -25.14 13.97
C LEU A 330 -18.29 -24.99 15.50
N VAL A 331 -17.81 -23.86 16.05
CA VAL A 331 -17.72 -23.66 17.51
C VAL A 331 -19.09 -23.75 18.19
N PRO A 332 -20.18 -23.15 17.66
CA PRO A 332 -21.53 -23.33 18.22
C PRO A 332 -22.01 -24.77 18.26
N ARG A 333 -21.63 -25.59 17.26
CA ARG A 333 -22.08 -26.99 17.19
C ARG A 333 -21.28 -27.86 18.14
N THR A 334 -19.95 -27.70 18.19
CA THR A 334 -19.10 -28.47 19.10
C THR A 334 -19.39 -28.12 20.57
N SER A 335 -19.67 -26.84 20.87
CA SER A 335 -20.06 -26.43 22.22
C SER A 335 -21.40 -27.04 22.65
N LEU A 336 -22.40 -27.09 21.76
CA LEU A 336 -23.65 -27.79 22.05
C LEU A 336 -23.41 -29.27 22.35
N THR A 337 -22.68 -29.97 21.49
CA THR A 337 -22.44 -31.42 21.63
C THR A 337 -21.69 -31.72 22.93
N PHE A 338 -20.73 -30.88 23.32
CA PHE A 338 -20.01 -30.99 24.58
C PHE A 338 -20.92 -30.71 25.79
N TYR A 339 -21.80 -29.71 25.68
CA TYR A 339 -22.75 -29.35 26.74
C TYR A 339 -23.78 -30.47 26.98
N GLU A 340 -24.37 -31.02 25.92
CA GLU A 340 -25.30 -32.16 26.01
C GLU A 340 -24.64 -33.37 26.68
N ASN A 341 -23.37 -33.65 26.33
CA ASN A 341 -22.60 -34.75 26.92
C ASN A 341 -22.22 -34.50 28.39
N GLN A 342 -21.88 -33.26 28.79
CA GLN A 342 -21.57 -32.92 30.20
C GLN A 342 -22.82 -32.79 31.09
N PHE A 343 -23.97 -32.38 30.55
CA PHE A 343 -25.22 -32.33 31.31
C PHE A 343 -25.73 -33.74 31.64
N MET A 344 -25.59 -34.69 30.70
CA MET A 344 -25.86 -36.10 30.97
C MET A 344 -24.96 -36.68 32.07
N SER A 345 -23.71 -36.20 32.21
CA SER A 345 -22.82 -36.63 33.30
C SER A 345 -23.06 -35.91 34.65
N LYS A 346 -23.62 -34.70 34.65
CA LYS A 346 -23.91 -33.92 35.88
C LYS A 346 -25.28 -34.20 36.50
N PHE A 347 -26.23 -34.80 35.78
CA PHE A 347 -27.52 -35.23 36.35
C PHE A 347 -27.43 -36.41 37.33
N ILE A 348 -26.24 -36.97 37.57
CA ILE A 348 -26.00 -37.99 38.61
C ILE A 348 -25.73 -37.37 40.00
N ARG A 349 -25.53 -36.05 40.15
CA ARG A 349 -25.50 -35.40 41.49
C ARG A 349 -26.03 -33.96 41.49
N PRO A 350 -27.23 -33.68 42.04
CA PRO A 350 -27.66 -32.32 42.29
C PRO A 350 -27.04 -31.84 43.61
N LYS A 351 -26.08 -30.91 43.56
CA LYS A 351 -25.79 -30.04 44.71
C LYS A 351 -25.83 -28.59 44.25
N MET A 352 -26.91 -27.96 44.66
CA MET A 352 -27.24 -26.55 44.49
C MET A 352 -26.30 -25.74 45.39
N THR A 353 -25.36 -24.99 44.81
CA THR A 353 -24.64 -23.93 45.53
C THR A 353 -24.78 -22.62 44.77
N ARG A 354 -25.69 -21.83 45.33
CA ARG A 354 -25.83 -20.38 45.20
C ARG A 354 -24.47 -19.70 45.34
N ARG A 355 -23.99 -19.04 44.29
CA ARG A 355 -23.01 -17.94 44.41
C ARG A 355 -23.35 -16.84 43.42
N SER A 356 -23.77 -15.72 44.01
CA SER A 356 -23.77 -14.40 43.41
C SER A 356 -22.33 -13.94 43.21
N LEU A 357 -21.99 -13.49 42.01
CA LEU A 357 -21.04 -12.40 41.84
C LEU A 357 -21.37 -11.72 40.51
N GLY A 358 -21.54 -10.39 40.58
CA GLY A 358 -21.81 -9.57 39.42
C GLY A 358 -20.57 -9.55 38.53
N ASP A 359 -20.73 -10.03 37.31
CA ASP A 359 -19.84 -9.74 36.19
C ASP A 359 -20.67 -9.83 34.91
N PHE A 360 -20.41 -8.91 33.99
CA PHE A 360 -21.03 -8.84 32.67
C PHE A 360 -20.82 -10.16 31.93
N VAL A 361 -21.79 -11.08 31.99
CA VAL A 361 -21.81 -12.22 31.08
C VAL A 361 -22.55 -11.78 29.82
N PRO A 362 -21.86 -11.59 28.68
CA PRO A 362 -22.54 -11.34 27.41
C PRO A 362 -23.44 -12.54 27.13
N VAL A 363 -24.63 -12.31 26.59
CA VAL A 363 -25.60 -13.32 26.08
C VAL A 363 -25.07 -14.74 26.22
N ASN A 364 -25.52 -15.49 27.25
CA ASN A 364 -25.01 -16.83 27.55
C ASN A 364 -24.75 -17.59 26.25
N PHE A 365 -23.46 -17.72 25.90
CA PHE A 365 -23.01 -18.25 24.61
C PHE A 365 -23.64 -19.61 24.32
N GLU A 366 -23.96 -20.34 25.40
CA GLU A 366 -24.74 -21.58 25.43
C GLU A 366 -26.08 -21.47 24.69
N TYR A 367 -26.91 -20.45 24.97
CA TYR A 367 -28.23 -20.29 24.33
C TYR A 367 -28.10 -19.87 22.85
N PHE A 368 -27.13 -19.02 22.54
CA PHE A 368 -26.82 -18.65 21.15
C PHE A 368 -26.36 -19.87 20.34
N ALA A 369 -25.46 -20.67 20.92
CA ALA A 369 -24.91 -21.86 20.28
C ALA A 369 -25.99 -22.93 20.04
N VAL A 370 -26.88 -23.13 21.01
CA VAL A 370 -28.04 -24.01 20.91
C VAL A 370 -28.98 -23.55 19.78
N GLU A 371 -29.32 -22.28 19.68
CA GLU A 371 -30.28 -21.81 18.68
C GLU A 371 -29.73 -21.81 17.26
N LEU A 372 -28.48 -21.40 17.06
CA LEU A 372 -27.85 -21.45 15.73
C LEU A 372 -27.72 -22.90 15.22
N SER A 373 -27.38 -23.82 16.12
CA SER A 373 -27.22 -25.25 15.78
C SER A 373 -28.55 -26.01 15.64
N LYS A 374 -29.65 -25.51 16.21
CA LYS A 374 -31.01 -26.03 15.97
C LYS A 374 -31.56 -25.67 14.59
N MET A 375 -31.09 -24.58 13.98
CA MET A 375 -31.43 -24.21 12.60
C MET A 375 -30.66 -25.07 11.59
N TYR A 376 -30.84 -26.39 11.66
CA TYR A 376 -30.02 -27.39 10.95
C TYR A 376 -29.90 -27.11 9.45
N PHE A 377 -30.98 -26.73 8.78
CA PHE A 377 -30.95 -26.41 7.35
C PHE A 377 -30.06 -25.21 7.02
N ILE A 378 -30.14 -24.13 7.82
CA ILE A 378 -29.33 -22.91 7.61
C ILE A 378 -27.87 -23.19 7.96
N TRP A 379 -27.62 -23.84 9.10
CA TRP A 379 -26.27 -24.22 9.52
C TRP A 379 -25.59 -25.15 8.52
N SER A 380 -26.30 -26.18 8.06
CA SER A 380 -25.80 -27.13 7.06
C SER A 380 -25.53 -26.42 5.73
N GLY A 381 -26.44 -25.54 5.30
CA GLY A 381 -26.23 -24.69 4.12
C GLY A 381 -24.99 -23.80 4.21
N MET A 382 -24.77 -23.15 5.36
CA MET A 382 -23.57 -22.34 5.60
C MET A 382 -22.30 -23.18 5.55
N LEU A 383 -22.29 -24.36 6.18
CA LEU A 383 -21.14 -25.28 6.17
C LEU A 383 -20.84 -25.80 4.75
N PHE A 384 -21.85 -26.29 4.04
CA PHE A 384 -21.70 -26.75 2.65
C PHE A 384 -21.22 -25.64 1.74
N TYR A 385 -21.69 -24.41 1.95
CA TYR A 385 -21.22 -23.26 1.19
C TYR A 385 -19.75 -22.96 1.44
N LEU A 386 -19.28 -22.97 2.69
CA LEU A 386 -17.86 -22.79 2.99
C LEU A 386 -17.00 -23.91 2.40
N LEU A 387 -17.45 -25.17 2.47
CA LEU A 387 -16.78 -26.30 1.82
C LEU A 387 -16.74 -26.10 0.30
N TYR A 388 -17.83 -25.63 -0.30
CA TYR A 388 -17.89 -25.31 -1.72
C TYR A 388 -16.80 -24.30 -2.11
N LEU A 389 -16.68 -23.19 -1.38
CA LEU A 389 -15.69 -22.15 -1.69
C LEU A 389 -14.23 -22.65 -1.62
N VAL A 390 -13.95 -23.70 -0.82
CA VAL A 390 -12.61 -24.27 -0.68
C VAL A 390 -12.33 -25.33 -1.75
N PHE A 391 -13.29 -26.22 -2.04
CA PHE A 391 -13.04 -27.39 -2.88
C PHE A 391 -13.45 -27.21 -4.34
N PHE A 392 -14.45 -26.36 -4.61
CA PHE A 392 -15.06 -26.24 -5.93
C PHE A 392 -14.67 -24.94 -6.63
N PRO A 393 -14.72 -24.91 -7.97
CA PRO A 393 -14.49 -23.69 -8.72
C PRO A 393 -15.65 -22.71 -8.52
N TRP A 394 -15.30 -21.43 -8.40
CA TRP A 394 -16.26 -20.35 -8.18
C TRP A 394 -16.90 -19.91 -9.50
N PHE A 395 -16.09 -19.86 -10.55
CA PHE A 395 -16.51 -19.46 -11.88
C PHE A 395 -15.97 -20.40 -12.94
N THR A 396 -16.69 -20.49 -14.05
CA THR A 396 -16.26 -21.21 -15.24
C THR A 396 -16.40 -20.30 -16.45
N GLY A 397 -15.39 -20.28 -17.32
CA GLY A 397 -15.41 -19.45 -18.53
C GLY A 397 -14.57 -20.07 -19.63
N TYR A 398 -14.69 -19.56 -20.86
CA TYR A 398 -13.83 -19.96 -21.96
C TYR A 398 -12.68 -18.97 -22.12
N ALA A 399 -11.46 -19.48 -22.26
CA ALA A 399 -10.31 -18.64 -22.56
C ALA A 399 -10.43 -18.06 -23.97
N VAL A 400 -10.15 -16.76 -24.14
CA VAL A 400 -10.07 -16.10 -25.47
C VAL A 400 -8.73 -16.43 -26.18
N THR A 401 -7.97 -17.40 -25.68
CA THR A 401 -6.77 -17.92 -26.34
C THR A 401 -7.16 -18.87 -27.49
N GLU A 402 -6.26 -19.05 -28.45
CA GLU A 402 -6.45 -19.78 -29.72
C GLU A 402 -7.12 -21.17 -29.59
N ASN A 403 -7.03 -21.83 -28.43
CA ASN A 403 -7.57 -23.17 -28.21
C ASN A 403 -8.97 -23.23 -27.54
N TYR A 404 -9.63 -22.10 -27.27
CA TYR A 404 -10.98 -22.03 -26.65
C TYR A 404 -11.21 -22.98 -25.45
N ASN A 405 -10.17 -23.20 -24.65
CA ASN A 405 -10.24 -24.15 -23.55
C ASN A 405 -11.12 -23.62 -22.40
N LYS A 406 -11.95 -24.50 -21.84
CA LYS A 406 -12.73 -24.19 -20.64
C LYS A 406 -11.78 -24.03 -19.44
N MET A 407 -11.90 -22.89 -18.77
CA MET A 407 -11.15 -22.53 -17.58
C MET A 407 -12.06 -22.53 -16.34
N TYR A 408 -11.46 -22.84 -15.20
CA TYR A 408 -12.12 -22.90 -13.90
C TYR A 408 -11.39 -21.99 -12.92
N LEU A 409 -12.09 -21.04 -12.31
CA LEU A 409 -11.51 -20.14 -11.32
C LEU A 409 -11.63 -20.75 -9.92
N HIS A 410 -10.49 -21.02 -9.31
CA HIS A 410 -10.38 -21.39 -7.90
C HIS A 410 -9.76 -20.25 -7.10
N TYR A 411 -9.80 -20.34 -5.76
CA TYR A 411 -9.09 -19.41 -4.88
C TYR A 411 -7.57 -19.38 -5.08
N ARG A 412 -7.00 -20.30 -5.86
CA ARG A 412 -5.57 -20.36 -6.22
C ARG A 412 -5.25 -19.71 -7.56
N GLY A 413 -6.26 -19.47 -8.40
CA GLY A 413 -6.09 -19.04 -9.79
C GLY A 413 -7.02 -19.75 -10.75
N TRP A 414 -6.94 -19.35 -12.02
CA TRP A 414 -7.54 -20.05 -13.13
C TRP A 414 -6.77 -21.33 -13.42
N SER A 415 -7.47 -22.45 -13.49
CA SER A 415 -6.94 -23.73 -13.93
C SER A 415 -7.60 -24.18 -15.24
N THR A 416 -6.86 -24.97 -16.02
CA THR A 416 -7.40 -25.68 -17.20
C THR A 416 -6.93 -27.13 -17.13
N ARG A 417 -7.63 -28.05 -17.81
CA ARG A 417 -7.19 -29.45 -17.88
C ARG A 417 -5.79 -29.57 -18.48
N PHE A 418 -5.49 -28.80 -19.52
CA PHE A 418 -4.18 -28.77 -20.14
C PHE A 418 -3.06 -28.31 -19.18
N LEU A 419 -3.30 -27.23 -18.42
CA LEU A 419 -2.33 -26.72 -17.44
C LEU A 419 -2.12 -27.67 -16.27
N ALA A 420 -3.18 -28.35 -15.81
CA ALA A 420 -3.10 -29.35 -14.75
C ALA A 420 -2.18 -30.53 -15.10
N ASP A 421 -2.14 -30.91 -16.38
CA ASP A 421 -1.35 -32.06 -16.85
C ASP A 421 0.09 -31.69 -17.23
N THR A 422 0.38 -30.41 -17.51
CA THR A 422 1.67 -29.98 -18.08
C THR A 422 2.58 -29.20 -17.14
N THR A 423 2.06 -28.51 -16.11
CA THR A 423 2.88 -27.65 -15.24
C THR A 423 2.75 -28.00 -13.77
N ALA A 424 3.88 -27.96 -13.05
CA ALA A 424 3.93 -28.13 -11.59
C ALA A 424 3.13 -27.05 -10.82
N LEU A 425 2.90 -25.89 -11.44
CA LEU A 425 2.01 -24.82 -10.97
C LEU A 425 0.89 -24.62 -12.00
N PRO A 426 -0.30 -25.24 -11.80
CA PRO A 426 -1.35 -25.26 -12.81
C PRO A 426 -2.30 -24.06 -12.76
N TYR A 427 -1.92 -22.99 -12.04
CA TYR A 427 -2.77 -21.83 -11.76
C TYR A 427 -2.18 -20.55 -12.33
N ILE A 428 -3.02 -19.78 -13.02
CA ILE A 428 -2.67 -18.48 -13.61
C ILE A 428 -3.70 -17.40 -13.25
N GLY A 429 -3.36 -16.13 -13.45
CA GLY A 429 -4.27 -15.01 -13.20
C GLY A 429 -4.55 -14.80 -11.71
N LEU A 430 -3.51 -14.85 -10.88
CA LEU A 430 -3.59 -14.53 -9.46
C LEU A 430 -4.23 -13.15 -9.17
N PRO A 431 -3.95 -12.09 -9.97
CA PRO A 431 -4.69 -10.81 -9.91
C PRO A 431 -6.21 -10.93 -9.84
N ASP A 432 -6.80 -11.75 -10.71
CA ASP A 432 -8.25 -11.88 -10.81
C ASP A 432 -8.85 -12.44 -9.52
N VAL A 433 -8.16 -13.43 -8.94
CA VAL A 433 -8.57 -14.06 -7.70
C VAL A 433 -8.56 -13.07 -6.55
N MET A 434 -7.52 -12.23 -6.47
CA MET A 434 -7.41 -11.23 -5.40
C MET A 434 -8.57 -10.23 -5.42
N VAL A 435 -9.03 -9.84 -6.62
CA VAL A 435 -10.12 -8.88 -6.80
C VAL A 435 -11.51 -9.53 -6.67
N ILE A 436 -11.63 -10.84 -6.90
CA ILE A 436 -12.93 -11.55 -6.82
C ILE A 436 -13.13 -12.17 -5.44
N VAL A 437 -12.15 -12.95 -4.95
CA VAL A 437 -12.28 -13.78 -3.76
C VAL A 437 -12.32 -12.94 -2.49
N LEU A 438 -11.39 -11.99 -2.31
CA LEU A 438 -11.35 -11.19 -1.08
C LEU A 438 -12.62 -10.33 -0.92
N PRO A 439 -13.09 -9.58 -1.94
CA PRO A 439 -14.30 -8.79 -1.78
C PRO A 439 -15.55 -9.66 -1.54
N HIS A 440 -15.65 -10.81 -2.19
CA HIS A 440 -16.76 -11.73 -1.94
C HIS A 440 -16.76 -12.26 -0.50
N LEU A 441 -15.61 -12.74 -0.01
CA LEU A 441 -15.50 -13.22 1.37
C LEU A 441 -15.79 -12.12 2.40
N LEU A 442 -15.22 -10.93 2.22
CA LEU A 442 -15.27 -9.85 3.20
C LEU A 442 -16.57 -9.03 3.15
N PHE A 443 -17.16 -8.81 1.98
CA PHE A 443 -18.32 -7.94 1.81
C PHE A 443 -19.64 -8.68 1.54
N VAL A 444 -19.60 -9.97 1.19
CA VAL A 444 -20.82 -10.76 0.94
C VAL A 444 -20.97 -11.86 1.99
N VAL A 445 -20.00 -12.77 2.08
CA VAL A 445 -20.12 -13.97 2.94
C VAL A 445 -20.05 -13.60 4.42
N LEU A 446 -19.04 -12.83 4.82
CA LEU A 446 -18.85 -12.44 6.21
C LEU A 446 -20.03 -11.62 6.76
N PRO A 447 -20.53 -10.56 6.10
CA PRO A 447 -21.69 -9.83 6.60
C PRO A 447 -22.96 -10.69 6.66
N ALA A 448 -23.19 -11.56 5.68
CA ALA A 448 -24.33 -12.47 5.70
C ALA A 448 -24.28 -13.43 6.90
N PHE A 449 -23.10 -13.99 7.19
CA PHE A 449 -22.91 -14.91 8.31
C PHE A 449 -23.07 -14.19 9.65
N LEU A 450 -22.55 -12.96 9.77
CA LEU A 450 -22.74 -12.12 10.95
C LEU A 450 -24.21 -11.73 11.16
N LEU A 451 -24.96 -11.47 10.09
CA LEU A 451 -26.39 -11.18 10.17
C LEU A 451 -27.19 -12.39 10.66
N ILE A 452 -26.90 -13.58 10.11
CA ILE A 452 -27.53 -14.84 10.56
C ILE A 452 -27.21 -15.10 12.03
N ALA A 453 -25.95 -14.90 12.44
CA ALA A 453 -25.55 -15.01 13.84
C ALA A 453 -26.29 -14.01 14.74
N ALA A 454 -26.43 -12.75 14.31
CA ALA A 454 -27.18 -11.74 15.07
C ALA A 454 -28.67 -12.11 15.24
N ILE A 455 -29.31 -12.64 14.19
CA ILE A 455 -30.70 -13.11 14.26
C ILE A 455 -30.83 -14.31 15.20
N ALA A 456 -29.90 -15.27 15.14
CA ALA A 456 -29.89 -16.42 16.04
C ALA A 456 -29.69 -15.99 17.51
N ALA A 457 -28.83 -14.99 17.75
CA ALA A 457 -28.63 -14.42 19.08
C ALA A 457 -29.88 -13.71 19.62
N GLU A 458 -30.58 -12.93 18.78
CA GLU A 458 -31.84 -12.27 19.15
C GLU A 458 -32.92 -13.30 19.51
N ARG A 459 -33.05 -14.36 18.71
CA ARG A 459 -33.99 -15.46 18.98
C ARG A 459 -33.66 -16.18 20.31
N ALA A 460 -32.38 -16.46 20.55
CA ALA A 460 -31.91 -17.07 21.79
C ALA A 460 -32.26 -16.21 23.02
N LEU A 461 -32.09 -14.88 22.92
CA LEU A 461 -32.46 -13.95 23.99
C LEU A 461 -33.96 -13.92 24.24
N TYR A 462 -34.78 -13.90 23.18
CA TYR A 462 -36.24 -13.90 23.32
C TYR A 462 -36.75 -15.18 23.97
N LEU A 463 -36.23 -16.34 23.54
CA LEU A 463 -36.56 -17.64 24.15
C LEU A 463 -36.10 -17.71 25.61
N GLY A 464 -34.86 -17.29 25.89
CA GLY A 464 -34.35 -17.22 27.27
C GLY A 464 -35.22 -16.33 28.17
N HIS A 465 -35.71 -15.20 27.63
CA HIS A 465 -36.65 -14.34 28.35
C HIS A 465 -37.99 -15.04 28.64
N HIS A 466 -38.58 -15.69 27.64
CA HIS A 466 -39.86 -16.39 27.80
C HIS A 466 -39.77 -17.55 28.79
N PHE A 467 -38.69 -18.34 28.76
CA PHE A 467 -38.47 -19.41 29.74
C PHE A 467 -38.25 -18.88 31.16
N SER A 468 -37.51 -17.77 31.31
CA SER A 468 -37.31 -17.12 32.61
C SER A 468 -38.61 -16.54 33.19
N GLN A 469 -39.50 -16.00 32.35
CA GLN A 469 -40.81 -15.51 32.79
C GLN A 469 -41.72 -16.65 33.26
N ARG A 470 -41.63 -17.83 32.63
CA ARG A 470 -42.42 -19.01 32.99
C ARG A 470 -41.98 -19.69 34.29
N THR A 471 -40.80 -19.37 34.81
CA THR A 471 -40.16 -20.08 35.94
C THR A 471 -40.03 -19.29 37.26
N LYS A 472 -40.51 -18.04 37.38
CA LYS A 472 -40.31 -17.26 38.64
C LYS A 472 -41.50 -16.43 39.15
N LYS A 473 -41.63 -16.45 40.49
CA LYS A 473 -42.46 -15.60 41.39
C LYS A 473 -41.89 -14.16 41.52
N ASP A 474 -42.75 -13.24 41.97
CA ASP A 474 -42.76 -11.76 41.82
C ASP A 474 -41.51 -10.88 42.09
N ASP A 475 -40.36 -11.37 42.54
CA ASP A 475 -39.29 -10.50 43.08
C ASP A 475 -38.08 -10.24 42.13
N ASP A 476 -38.28 -9.84 40.87
CA ASP A 476 -37.13 -9.59 39.94
C ASP A 476 -37.33 -8.42 38.94
N HIS A 477 -37.63 -7.22 39.44
CA HIS A 477 -37.76 -6.01 38.59
C HIS A 477 -36.44 -5.55 37.92
N CYS A 478 -35.29 -5.79 38.56
CA CYS A 478 -33.97 -5.33 38.06
C CYS A 478 -33.49 -6.15 36.84
N GLN A 479 -33.81 -7.44 36.79
CA GLN A 479 -33.41 -8.34 35.70
C GLN A 479 -34.16 -8.02 34.38
N LYS A 480 -35.41 -7.55 34.47
CA LYS A 480 -36.23 -7.10 33.31
C LYS A 480 -35.58 -5.93 32.55
N ALA A 481 -35.08 -4.91 33.26
CA ALA A 481 -34.50 -3.71 32.64
C ALA A 481 -33.20 -4.03 31.87
N TRP A 482 -32.37 -4.92 32.40
CA TRP A 482 -31.10 -5.34 31.78
C TRP A 482 -31.32 -6.15 30.49
N HIS A 483 -32.27 -7.08 30.49
CA HIS A 483 -32.60 -7.87 29.30
C HIS A 483 -33.24 -7.04 28.18
N MET A 484 -34.14 -6.10 28.49
CA MET A 484 -34.69 -5.17 27.48
C MET A 484 -33.62 -4.31 26.82
N LYS A 485 -32.62 -3.84 27.59
CA LYS A 485 -31.50 -3.05 27.05
C LYS A 485 -30.66 -3.86 26.04
N ASN A 486 -30.39 -5.13 26.32
CA ASN A 486 -29.63 -6.00 25.42
C ASN A 486 -30.41 -6.35 24.14
N VAL A 487 -31.71 -6.66 24.24
CA VAL A 487 -32.56 -6.87 23.05
C VAL A 487 -32.59 -5.63 22.17
N TYR A 488 -32.69 -4.44 22.76
CA TYR A 488 -32.64 -3.18 22.04
C TYR A 488 -31.28 -2.96 21.34
N ILE A 489 -30.16 -3.29 21.98
CA ILE A 489 -28.82 -3.22 21.38
C ILE A 489 -28.71 -4.14 20.15
N PHE A 490 -29.12 -5.40 20.24
CA PHE A 490 -29.05 -6.33 19.11
C PHE A 490 -30.03 -5.96 17.99
N TYR A 491 -31.21 -5.43 18.32
CA TYR A 491 -32.15 -4.88 17.35
C TYR A 491 -31.57 -3.69 16.58
N TRP A 492 -30.88 -2.78 17.28
CA TRP A 492 -30.14 -1.67 16.63
C TRP A 492 -28.95 -2.16 15.82
N LEU A 493 -28.21 -3.14 16.33
CA LEU A 493 -27.07 -3.75 15.63
C LEU A 493 -27.54 -4.44 14.34
N ARG A 494 -28.69 -5.15 14.37
CA ARG A 494 -29.35 -5.71 13.18
C ARG A 494 -29.76 -4.62 12.20
N LYS A 495 -30.40 -3.54 12.67
CA LYS A 495 -30.77 -2.40 11.82
C LYS A 495 -29.55 -1.77 11.17
N ILE A 496 -28.47 -1.55 11.92
CA ILE A 496 -27.21 -1.00 11.41
C ILE A 496 -26.59 -1.95 10.38
N LEU A 497 -26.54 -3.26 10.65
CA LEU A 497 -26.03 -4.26 9.71
C LEU A 497 -26.85 -4.29 8.41
N ILE A 498 -28.18 -4.27 8.49
CA ILE A 498 -29.05 -4.20 7.31
C ILE A 498 -28.81 -2.90 6.54
N LEU A 499 -28.69 -1.77 7.24
CA LEU A 499 -28.43 -0.46 6.65
C LEU A 499 -27.04 -0.38 6.00
N LEU A 500 -26.04 -1.11 6.52
CA LEU A 500 -24.72 -1.28 5.91
C LEU A 500 -24.72 -2.25 4.71
N CYS A 501 -25.62 -3.24 4.70
CA CYS A 501 -25.75 -4.19 3.58
C CYS A 501 -26.58 -3.62 2.41
N LEU A 502 -27.52 -2.71 2.67
CA LEU A 502 -28.39 -2.08 1.65
C LEU A 502 -27.61 -1.39 0.51
N PRO A 503 -26.54 -0.60 0.76
CA PRO A 503 -25.70 -0.03 -0.29
C PRO A 503 -25.02 -1.08 -1.17
N ILE A 504 -24.63 -2.22 -0.59
CA ILE A 504 -23.96 -3.31 -1.29
C ILE A 504 -24.96 -4.01 -2.22
N VAL A 505 -26.16 -4.31 -1.72
CA VAL A 505 -27.26 -4.89 -2.49
C VAL A 505 -27.71 -3.94 -3.60
N TRP A 506 -27.88 -2.64 -3.31
CA TRP A 506 -28.21 -1.62 -4.29
C TRP A 506 -27.18 -1.54 -5.41
N LYS A 507 -25.89 -1.56 -5.06
CA LYS A 507 -24.80 -1.49 -6.04
C LYS A 507 -24.74 -2.76 -6.89
N HIS A 508 -24.97 -3.94 -6.31
CA HIS A 508 -25.09 -5.20 -7.04
C HIS A 508 -26.30 -5.21 -7.99
N TRP A 509 -27.45 -4.70 -7.56
CA TRP A 509 -28.65 -4.60 -8.39
C TRP A 509 -28.43 -3.69 -9.60
N LYS A 510 -27.78 -2.54 -9.39
CA LYS A 510 -27.51 -1.57 -10.47
C LYS A 510 -26.49 -2.07 -11.50
N VAL A 511 -25.61 -2.99 -11.13
CA VAL A 511 -24.63 -3.64 -12.02
C VAL A 511 -25.25 -4.78 -12.83
N TRP A 512 -26.38 -5.34 -12.41
CA TRP A 512 -27.10 -6.41 -13.12
C TRP A 512 -28.08 -5.89 -14.19
N GLN A 513 -28.42 -4.59 -14.17
CA GLN A 513 -29.29 -3.94 -15.16
C GLN A 513 -28.54 -3.34 -16.36
N ASN A 514 -27.21 -3.35 -16.33
CA ASN A 514 -26.33 -2.99 -17.44
C ASN A 514 -25.56 -4.22 -17.90
#